data_AF-Q9LAK9-F1
#
_entry.id   AF-Q9LAK9-F1
#
_cell.length_a   1.000
_cell.length_b   1.000
_cell.length_c   1.000
_cell.angle_alpha   90.00
_cell.angle_beta   90.00
_cell.angle_gamma   90.00
#
_symmetry.space_group_name_H-M   'P 1'
#
loop_
_entity.id
_entity.type
_entity.pdbx_description
1 polymer ?
#
loop_
_entity_poly.entity_id
_entity_poly.type
_entity_poly.pdbx_seq_one_letter_code
_entity_poly.pdbx_strand_id
1 'polypeptide(L)'
;VDDIIDIFSETHESGKTPGTDLREGVFTLPVLYALREDTPVGAELRDILTGPLEDDETVNHVLELLSQSGGRQAALDEVYRYMDIANAELDRLPDSTVKEALRNLATFTVKRVG
;
A
#
# COMPACT_ATOMS: atom_id res chain seq x y z
N VAL A 1 -1.48 5.49 0.32
CA VAL A 1 -1.20 5.10 -1.09
C VAL A 1 0.28 4.85 -1.29
N ASP A 2 1.19 5.68 -0.78
CA ASP A 2 2.63 5.52 -0.99
C ASP A 2 3.16 4.16 -0.50
N ASP A 3 2.71 3.65 0.65
CA ASP A 3 3.05 2.30 1.14
C ASP A 3 2.69 1.17 0.15
N ILE A 4 1.59 1.33 -0.60
CA ILE A 4 1.17 0.36 -1.63
C ILE A 4 2.08 0.51 -2.85
N ILE A 5 2.46 1.73 -3.20
CA ILE A 5 3.36 2.01 -4.33
C ILE A 5 4.76 1.46 -4.03
N ASP A 6 5.28 1.63 -2.80
CA ASP A 6 6.61 1.14 -2.43
C ASP A 6 6.74 -0.38 -2.62
N ILE A 7 5.67 -1.14 -2.35
CA ILE A 7 5.68 -2.60 -2.44
C ILE A 7 5.27 -3.11 -3.84
N PHE A 8 4.26 -2.50 -4.49
CA PHE A 8 3.58 -3.09 -5.65
C PHE A 8 3.76 -2.32 -6.96
N SER A 9 4.62 -1.28 -7.01
CA SER A 9 4.89 -0.57 -8.26
C SER A 9 5.73 -1.40 -9.22
N GLU A 10 5.42 -1.29 -10.52
CA GLU A 10 6.26 -1.88 -11.56
C GLU A 10 7.60 -1.15 -11.61
N THR A 11 8.69 -1.90 -11.47
CA THR A 11 10.09 -1.41 -11.47
C THR A 11 10.43 -0.52 -12.67
N HIS A 12 9.72 -0.66 -13.79
CA HIS A 12 9.99 0.05 -15.02
C HIS A 12 9.47 1.50 -15.06
N GLU A 13 8.49 1.89 -14.24
CA GLU A 13 7.87 3.22 -14.35
C GLU A 13 8.42 4.26 -13.37
N SER A 14 8.97 3.84 -12.22
CA SER A 14 9.36 4.78 -11.14
C SER A 14 10.86 5.09 -11.06
N GLY A 15 11.73 4.30 -11.69
CA GLY A 15 13.19 4.39 -11.49
C GLY A 15 13.66 4.15 -10.04
N LYS A 16 12.75 3.68 -9.16
CA LYS A 16 13.00 3.32 -7.76
C LYS A 16 12.93 1.80 -7.62
N THR A 17 13.76 1.27 -6.75
CA THR A 17 13.70 -0.15 -6.35
C THR A 17 12.56 -0.33 -5.35
N PRO A 18 11.54 -1.17 -5.63
CA PRO A 18 10.49 -1.48 -4.67
C PRO A 18 11.03 -2.09 -3.37
N GLY A 19 10.26 -1.94 -2.29
CA GLY A 19 10.60 -2.50 -0.97
C GLY A 19 11.62 -1.68 -0.20
N THR A 20 11.61 -0.36 -0.33
CA THR A 20 12.49 0.51 0.49
C THR A 20 12.13 0.36 1.96
N ASP A 21 10.83 0.33 2.28
CA ASP A 21 10.36 0.17 3.66
C ASP A 21 10.80 -1.18 4.25
N LEU A 22 10.80 -2.25 3.45
CA LEU A 22 11.27 -3.58 3.86
C LEU A 22 12.76 -3.57 4.23
N ARG A 23 13.58 -2.82 3.49
CA ARG A 23 15.02 -2.67 3.76
C ARG A 23 15.31 -1.88 5.02
N GLU A 24 14.41 -0.99 5.41
CA GLU A 24 14.48 -0.22 6.65
C GLU A 24 13.85 -0.97 7.85
N GLY A 25 13.23 -2.13 7.61
CA GLY A 25 12.50 -2.91 8.63
C GLY A 25 11.16 -2.26 9.02
N VAL A 26 10.61 -1.42 8.15
CA VAL A 26 9.33 -0.74 8.33
C VAL A 26 8.25 -1.58 7.66
N PHE A 27 7.46 -2.30 8.47
CA PHE A 27 6.36 -3.11 7.96
C PHE A 27 5.10 -2.25 7.85
N THR A 28 4.87 -1.70 6.66
CA THR A 28 3.72 -0.85 6.36
C THR A 28 2.41 -1.65 6.21
N LEU A 29 1.28 -0.94 6.10
CA LEU A 29 -0.05 -1.55 6.15
C LEU A 29 -0.27 -2.78 5.23
N PRO A 30 0.13 -2.78 3.94
CA PRO A 30 -0.05 -3.98 3.11
C PRO A 30 0.73 -5.19 3.64
N VAL A 31 1.92 -4.98 4.20
CA VAL A 31 2.74 -6.02 4.82
C VAL A 31 2.06 -6.55 6.08
N LEU A 32 1.56 -5.65 6.94
CA LEU A 32 0.85 -6.04 8.17
C LEU A 32 -0.41 -6.87 7.88
N TYR A 33 -1.14 -6.55 6.81
CA TYR A 33 -2.28 -7.35 6.39
C TYR A 33 -1.87 -8.74 5.91
N ALA A 34 -0.82 -8.84 5.08
CA ALA A 34 -0.28 -10.11 4.63
C ALA A 34 0.20 -10.98 5.81
N LEU A 35 0.89 -10.38 6.78
CA LEU A 35 1.34 -11.04 8.01
C LEU A 35 0.19 -11.52 8.90
N ARG A 36 -1.01 -10.97 8.77
CA ARG A 36 -2.19 -11.39 9.55
C ARG A 36 -2.86 -12.64 8.97
N GLU A 37 -2.55 -13.01 7.73
CA GLU A 37 -3.20 -14.14 7.06
C GLU A 37 -2.77 -15.47 7.70
N ASP A 38 -3.76 -16.33 7.94
CA ASP A 38 -3.53 -17.71 8.38
C ASP A 38 -3.35 -18.62 7.15
N THR A 39 -2.30 -18.31 6.37
CA THR A 39 -1.93 -19.00 5.12
C THR A 39 -0.45 -19.39 5.17
N PRO A 40 0.00 -20.34 4.32
CA PRO A 40 1.43 -20.65 4.20
C PRO A 40 2.28 -19.42 3.86
N VAL A 41 1.78 -18.55 2.97
CA VAL A 41 2.42 -17.27 2.61
C VAL A 41 2.54 -16.38 3.84
N GLY A 42 1.47 -16.20 4.61
CA GLY A 42 1.51 -15.41 5.84
C GLY A 42 2.46 -15.99 6.90
N ALA A 43 2.55 -17.32 7.00
CA ALA A 43 3.48 -17.99 7.91
C ALA A 43 4.94 -17.75 7.50
N GLU A 44 5.27 -17.93 6.23
CA GLU A 44 6.61 -17.71 5.71
C GLU A 44 7.03 -16.23 5.82
N LEU A 45 6.12 -15.30 5.51
CA LEU A 45 6.36 -13.87 5.72
C LEU A 45 6.69 -13.54 7.19
N ARG A 46 6.00 -14.17 8.16
CA ARG A 46 6.29 -13.97 9.59
C ARG A 46 7.66 -14.52 10.01
N ASP A 47 8.13 -15.57 9.36
CA ASP A 47 9.45 -16.16 9.63
C ASP A 47 10.59 -15.29 9.05
N ILE A 48 10.37 -14.67 7.88
CA ILE A 48 11.37 -13.82 7.21
C ILE A 48 11.39 -12.40 7.80
N LEU A 49 10.23 -11.79 8.03
CA LEU A 49 10.08 -10.38 8.40
C LEU A 49 10.25 -10.15 9.91
N THR A 50 11.45 -10.40 10.41
CA THR A 50 11.82 -10.16 11.82
C THR A 50 12.66 -8.89 12.02
N GLY A 51 12.97 -8.16 10.95
CA GLY A 51 13.77 -6.94 10.97
C GLY A 51 14.04 -6.40 9.56
N PRO A 52 15.01 -5.48 9.43
CA PRO A 52 15.47 -4.95 8.14
C PRO A 52 16.01 -6.05 7.21
N LEU A 53 15.76 -5.92 5.90
CA LEU A 53 16.29 -6.81 4.87
C LEU A 53 17.49 -6.19 4.15
N GLU A 54 18.63 -6.87 4.15
CA GLU A 54 19.88 -6.31 3.63
C GLU A 54 20.17 -6.68 2.17
N ASP A 55 19.72 -7.85 1.73
CA ASP A 55 20.05 -8.38 0.40
C ASP A 55 18.86 -8.35 -0.57
N ASP A 56 19.16 -8.22 -1.86
CA ASP A 56 18.16 -8.10 -2.92
C ASP A 56 17.39 -9.40 -3.15
N GLU A 57 17.99 -10.56 -2.87
CA GLU A 57 17.35 -11.86 -3.08
C GLU A 57 16.18 -12.04 -2.10
N THR A 58 16.42 -11.80 -0.81
CA THR A 58 15.40 -11.84 0.24
C THR A 58 14.31 -10.80 0.01
N VAL A 59 14.68 -9.57 -0.37
CA VAL A 59 13.67 -8.54 -0.70
C VAL A 59 12.80 -8.96 -1.87
N ASN A 60 13.37 -9.46 -2.96
CA ASN A 60 12.59 -9.92 -4.11
C ASN A 60 11.68 -11.11 -3.76
N HIS A 61 12.17 -12.05 -2.95
CA HIS A 61 11.36 -13.17 -2.46
C HIS A 61 10.17 -12.70 -1.62
N VAL A 62 10.38 -11.75 -0.70
CA VAL A 62 9.31 -11.15 0.09
C VAL A 62 8.30 -10.41 -0.79
N LEU A 63 8.76 -9.64 -1.78
CA LEU A 63 7.87 -8.95 -2.72
C LEU A 63 7.00 -9.94 -3.50
N GLU A 64 7.57 -11.09 -3.91
CA GLU A 64 6.81 -12.16 -4.55
C GLU A 64 5.75 -12.74 -3.62
N LEU A 65 6.10 -13.08 -2.38
CA LEU A 65 5.14 -13.54 -1.37
C LEU A 65 4.03 -12.51 -1.10
N LEU A 66 4.38 -11.22 -0.98
CA LEU A 66 3.41 -10.14 -0.79
C LEU A 66 2.45 -10.03 -1.98
N SER A 67 2.92 -10.27 -3.21
CA SER A 67 2.08 -10.29 -4.42
C SER A 67 1.06 -11.45 -4.44
N GLN A 68 1.36 -12.54 -3.72
CA GLN A 68 0.48 -13.71 -3.56
C GLN A 68 -0.47 -13.58 -2.37
N SER A 69 -0.26 -12.59 -1.50
CA SER A 69 -1.11 -12.31 -0.35
C SER A 69 -2.32 -11.43 -0.70
N GLY A 70 -3.32 -11.41 0.18
CA GLY A 70 -4.42 -10.44 0.16
C GLY A 70 -4.03 -9.06 0.71
N GLY A 71 -2.78 -8.85 1.15
CA GLY A 71 -2.31 -7.61 1.77
C GLY A 71 -2.49 -6.37 0.90
N ARG A 72 -2.25 -6.48 -0.41
CA ARG A 72 -2.47 -5.38 -1.38
C ARG A 72 -3.93 -4.94 -1.39
N GLN A 73 -4.85 -5.89 -1.56
CA GLN A 73 -6.27 -5.59 -1.67
C GLN A 73 -6.80 -5.00 -0.37
N ALA A 74 -6.42 -5.56 0.78
CA ALA A 74 -6.84 -5.04 2.08
C ALA A 74 -6.35 -3.61 2.34
N ALA A 75 -5.13 -3.26 1.90
CA ALA A 75 -4.63 -1.88 1.98
C ALA A 75 -5.36 -0.94 1.01
N LEU A 76 -5.72 -1.40 -0.20
CA LEU A 76 -6.54 -0.63 -1.15
C LEU A 76 -7.95 -0.37 -0.61
N ASP A 77 -8.57 -1.36 0.03
CA ASP A 77 -9.88 -1.20 0.66
C ASP A 77 -9.86 -0.10 1.75
N GLU A 78 -8.77 0.00 2.50
CA GLU A 78 -8.58 1.07 3.48
C GLU A 78 -8.43 2.45 2.82
N VAL A 79 -7.73 2.52 1.68
CA VAL A 79 -7.65 3.75 0.87
C VAL A 79 -9.04 4.18 0.40
N TYR A 80 -9.86 3.25 -0.12
CA TYR A 80 -11.23 3.56 -0.53
C TYR A 80 -12.11 3.98 0.64
N ARG A 81 -11.96 3.32 1.81
CA ARG A 81 -12.67 3.73 3.03
C ARG A 81 -12.36 5.17 3.44
N TYR A 82 -11.09 5.58 3.37
CA TYR A 82 -10.72 6.98 3.63
C TYR A 82 -11.23 7.94 2.57
N MET A 83 -11.30 7.52 1.31
CA MET A 83 -11.90 8.32 0.23
C MET A 83 -13.40 8.57 0.49
N ASP A 84 -14.14 7.55 0.93
CA ASP A 84 -15.55 7.68 1.29
C ASP A 84 -15.76 8.65 2.46
N ILE A 85 -14.89 8.57 3.48
CA ILE A 85 -14.91 9.51 4.61
C ILE A 85 -14.64 10.94 4.13
N ALA A 86 -13.60 11.14 3.32
CA ALA A 86 -13.26 12.46 2.80
C ALA A 86 -14.41 13.04 1.96
N ASN A 87 -15.04 12.21 1.11
CA ASN A 87 -16.19 12.61 0.32
C ASN A 87 -17.39 12.99 1.20
N ALA A 88 -17.69 12.22 2.24
CA ALA A 88 -18.78 12.50 3.17
C ALA A 88 -18.56 13.80 3.97
N GLU A 89 -17.32 14.12 4.33
CA GLU A 89 -16.99 15.40 4.97
C GLU A 89 -17.13 16.58 3.99
N LEU A 90 -16.71 16.41 2.74
CA LEU A 90 -16.89 17.43 1.70
C LEU A 90 -18.36 17.71 1.37
N ASP A 91 -19.23 16.71 1.48
CA ASP A 91 -20.68 16.88 1.27
C ASP A 91 -21.35 17.80 2.29
N ARG A 92 -20.73 18.03 3.44
CA ARG A 92 -21.22 19.00 4.44
C ARG A 92 -20.94 20.46 4.06
N LEU A 93 -20.10 20.69 3.05
CA LEU A 93 -19.74 22.03 2.59
C LEU A 93 -20.65 22.50 1.45
N PRO A 94 -20.94 23.80 1.35
CA PRO A 94 -21.63 24.38 0.20
C PRO A 94 -20.90 24.08 -1.11
N ASP A 95 -21.67 23.95 -2.18
CA ASP A 95 -21.11 23.72 -3.52
C ASP A 95 -20.27 24.91 -3.95
N SER A 96 -19.03 24.62 -4.35
CA SER A 96 -18.04 25.62 -4.75
C SER A 96 -16.95 24.96 -5.59
N THR A 97 -16.24 25.79 -6.36
CA THR A 97 -15.06 25.33 -7.12
C THR A 97 -13.97 24.75 -6.22
N VAL A 98 -13.88 25.21 -4.97
CA VAL A 98 -12.92 24.70 -3.97
C VAL A 98 -13.31 23.29 -3.51
N LYS A 99 -14.59 23.03 -3.24
CA LYS A 99 -15.10 21.69 -2.90
C LYS A 99 -14.77 20.70 -4.03
N GLU A 100 -15.02 21.08 -5.28
CA GLU A 100 -14.69 20.25 -6.44
C GLU A 100 -13.18 20.03 -6.60
N ALA A 101 -12.35 21.05 -6.38
CA ALA A 101 -10.89 20.91 -6.42
C ALA A 101 -10.37 19.91 -5.37
N LEU A 102 -10.94 19.92 -4.15
CA LEU A 102 -10.58 18.96 -3.10
C LEU A 102 -11.01 17.53 -3.46
N ARG A 103 -12.21 17.34 -4.05
CA ARG A 103 -12.66 16.03 -4.56
C ARG A 103 -11.71 15.48 -5.63
N ASN A 104 -11.31 16.35 -6.56
CA ASN A 104 -10.37 15.99 -7.63
C ASN A 104 -9.00 15.60 -7.08
N LEU A 105 -8.50 16.33 -6.09
CA LEU A 105 -7.24 16.01 -5.43
C LEU A 105 -7.29 14.65 -4.73
N ALA A 106 -8.36 14.37 -3.97
CA ALA A 106 -8.54 13.08 -3.29
C ALA A 106 -8.60 11.92 -4.30
N THR A 107 -9.39 12.09 -5.37
CA THR A 107 -9.50 11.09 -6.45
C THR A 107 -8.17 10.86 -7.14
N PHE A 108 -7.41 11.92 -7.42
CA PHE A 108 -6.09 11.82 -8.05
C PHE A 108 -5.10 11.02 -7.21
N THR A 109 -5.09 11.23 -5.88
CA THR A 109 -4.22 10.48 -4.97
C THR A 109 -4.46 8.97 -5.03
N VAL A 110 -5.73 8.54 -5.13
CA VAL A 110 -6.09 7.12 -5.19
C VAL A 110 -5.77 6.48 -6.55
N LYS A 111 -5.91 7.22 -7.66
CA LYS A 111 -5.54 6.74 -9.01
C LYS A 111 -4.06 6.37 -9.18
N ARG A 112 -3.20 6.74 -8.23
CA ARG A 112 -1.78 6.36 -8.25
C ARG A 112 -1.54 4.88 -7.91
N VAL A 113 -2.54 4.17 -7.37
CA VAL A 113 -2.42 2.78 -6.90
C VAL A 113 -3.41 1.80 -7.55
N GLY A 114 -4.23 2.27 -8.49
CA GLY A 114 -5.29 1.50 -9.16
C GLY A 114 -5.36 1.75 -10.66
#